data_AF-A0A529HXU0-F1
#
_entry.id   AF-A0A529HXU0-F1
#
_cell.length_a   1.000
_cell.length_b   1.000
_cell.length_c   1.000
_cell.angle_alpha   90.00
_cell.angle_beta   90.00
_cell.angle_gamma   90.00
#
_symmetry.space_group_name_H-M   'P 1'
#
loop_
_entity.id
_entity.type
_entity.pdbx_description
1 polymer ?
#
loop_
_entity_poly.entity_id
_entity_poly.type
_entity_poly.pdbx_seq_one_letter_code
_entity_poly.pdbx_strand_id
1 'polypeptide(L)'
;SWTPLNTIDRQLRTIRKAARDNIRVVVDFWHCYTSGDGPERISQLDKDLIYGVHICDSLAFSGGIPNEPVLRDVETGKGVLNLREWVAAVKSTGYDSWWSCELFCKKQHQMDSYDVARELKILMQDLVGS
;
A
#
# COMPACT_ATOMS: atom_id res chain seq x y z
N SER A 1 -3.30 -10.89 -1.84
CA SER A 1 -2.04 -11.41 -1.24
C SER A 1 -2.15 -12.91 -0.93
N TRP A 2 -1.04 -13.66 -1.03
CA TRP A 2 -1.01 -15.14 -0.92
C TRP A 2 -0.93 -15.66 0.52
N THR A 3 -0.67 -14.78 1.50
CA THR A 3 -0.52 -15.21 2.90
C THR A 3 -1.90 -15.47 3.55
N PRO A 4 -1.98 -16.31 4.60
CA PRO A 4 -3.24 -16.53 5.32
C PRO A 4 -3.80 -15.25 5.98
N LEU A 5 -2.94 -14.26 6.27
CA LEU A 5 -3.25 -12.95 6.85
C LEU A 5 -3.31 -11.84 5.78
N ASN A 6 -4.03 -12.11 4.69
CA ASN A 6 -4.04 -11.24 3.51
C ASN A 6 -5.03 -10.07 3.57
N THR A 7 -6.11 -10.16 4.35
CA THR A 7 -7.10 -9.06 4.48
C THR A 7 -6.90 -8.26 5.77
N ILE A 8 -7.24 -6.98 5.76
CA ILE A 8 -7.25 -6.09 6.92
C ILE A 8 -7.99 -6.73 8.11
N ASP A 9 -9.20 -7.24 7.91
CA ASP A 9 -10.00 -7.79 9.02
C ASP A 9 -9.37 -9.02 9.70
N ARG A 10 -8.69 -9.87 8.93
CA ARG A 10 -7.94 -11.01 9.49
C ARG A 10 -6.77 -10.53 10.34
N GLN A 11 -6.06 -9.50 9.89
CA GLN A 11 -4.95 -8.91 10.64
C GLN A 11 -5.46 -8.25 11.93
N LEU A 12 -6.52 -7.44 11.87
CA LEU A 12 -7.13 -6.82 13.04
C LEU A 12 -7.63 -7.86 14.07
N ARG A 13 -8.23 -8.97 13.63
CA ARG A 13 -8.59 -10.08 14.52
C ARG A 13 -7.37 -10.68 15.21
N THR A 14 -6.25 -10.77 14.51
CA THR A 14 -4.99 -11.32 15.05
C THR A 14 -4.39 -10.37 16.08
N ILE A 15 -4.35 -9.06 15.80
CA ILE A 15 -3.88 -8.04 16.74
C ILE A 15 -4.73 -8.04 18.03
N ARG A 16 -6.07 -8.05 17.90
CA ARG A 16 -6.97 -8.13 19.05
C ARG A 16 -6.72 -9.37 19.91
N LYS A 17 -6.47 -10.52 19.28
CA LYS A 17 -6.16 -11.77 20.00
C LYS A 17 -4.80 -11.73 20.69
N ALA A 18 -3.82 -11.06 20.10
CA ALA A 18 -2.49 -10.92 20.70
C ALA A 18 -2.52 -10.07 21.97
N ALA A 19 -3.48 -9.12 22.08
CA ALA A 19 -3.68 -8.25 23.23
C ALA A 19 -2.40 -7.52 23.66
N ARG A 20 -1.67 -6.97 22.68
CA ARG A 20 -0.48 -6.14 22.89
C ARG A 20 -0.66 -4.78 22.23
N ASP A 21 -0.21 -3.74 22.91
CA ASP A 21 -0.25 -2.34 22.48
C ASP A 21 0.85 -1.99 21.46
N ASN A 22 1.89 -2.80 21.37
CA ASN A 22 3.03 -2.61 20.48
C ASN A 22 2.91 -3.32 19.12
N ILE A 23 1.73 -3.87 18.78
CA ILE A 23 1.49 -4.53 17.50
C ILE A 23 0.53 -3.67 16.66
N ARG A 24 0.95 -3.37 15.44
CA ARG A 24 0.26 -2.52 14.47
C ARG A 24 0.37 -3.12 13.07
N VAL A 25 -0.33 -2.53 12.09
CA VAL A 25 -0.26 -2.93 10.68
C VAL A 25 0.53 -1.93 9.84
N VAL A 26 1.19 -2.43 8.80
CA VAL A 26 1.64 -1.62 7.67
C VAL A 26 0.58 -1.73 6.59
N VAL A 27 -0.01 -0.61 6.18
CA VAL A 27 -1.00 -0.58 5.09
C VAL A 27 -0.25 -0.52 3.78
N ASP A 28 -0.26 -1.61 3.01
CA ASP A 28 0.30 -1.66 1.66
C ASP A 28 -0.82 -1.73 0.62
N PHE A 29 -0.82 -0.82 -0.34
CA PHE A 29 -1.91 -0.68 -1.30
C PHE A 29 -2.06 -1.91 -2.22
N TRP A 30 -0.96 -2.50 -2.67
CA TRP A 30 -0.99 -3.68 -3.53
C TRP A 30 -1.48 -4.92 -2.78
N HIS A 31 -1.06 -5.09 -1.53
CA HIS A 31 -1.55 -6.19 -0.69
C HIS A 31 -3.03 -6.06 -0.37
N CYS A 32 -3.53 -4.86 -0.10
CA CYS A 32 -4.96 -4.62 0.08
C CYS A 32 -5.73 -4.93 -1.21
N TYR A 33 -5.32 -4.33 -2.34
CA TYR A 33 -5.97 -4.52 -3.64
C TYR A 33 -6.06 -6.00 -4.04
N THR A 34 -4.94 -6.72 -3.99
CA THR A 34 -4.92 -8.15 -4.37
C THR A 34 -5.58 -9.07 -3.36
N SER A 35 -6.05 -8.54 -2.23
CA SER A 35 -6.82 -9.29 -1.22
C SER A 35 -8.30 -8.91 -1.20
N GLY A 36 -8.71 -7.97 -2.07
CA GLY A 36 -10.09 -7.49 -2.17
C GLY A 36 -10.45 -6.39 -1.16
N ASP A 37 -9.47 -5.85 -0.42
CA ASP A 37 -9.66 -4.65 0.39
C ASP A 37 -9.49 -3.40 -0.49
N GLY A 38 -10.26 -2.36 -0.22
CA GLY A 38 -10.20 -1.08 -0.94
C GLY A 38 -10.08 0.14 -0.03
N PRO A 39 -10.05 1.35 -0.63
CA PRO A 39 -10.04 2.62 0.10
C PRO A 39 -11.18 2.72 1.11
N GLU A 40 -12.36 2.18 0.80
CA GLU A 40 -13.52 2.19 1.70
C GLU A 40 -13.27 1.41 3.00
N ARG A 41 -12.48 0.34 2.95
CA ARG A 41 -12.11 -0.42 4.14
C ARG A 41 -11.02 0.28 4.93
N ILE A 42 -10.04 0.86 4.23
CA ILE A 42 -8.91 1.56 4.83
C ILE A 42 -9.37 2.77 5.65
N SER A 43 -10.33 3.55 5.14
CA SER A 43 -10.85 4.75 5.83
C SER A 43 -11.55 4.45 7.16
N GLN A 44 -11.92 3.20 7.41
CA GLN A 44 -12.54 2.73 8.65
C GLN A 44 -11.51 2.19 9.66
N LEU A 45 -10.22 2.25 9.36
CA LEU A 45 -9.17 1.85 10.30
C LEU A 45 -9.03 2.86 11.43
N ASP A 46 -8.76 2.34 12.62
CA ASP A 46 -8.22 3.16 13.71
C ASP A 46 -6.79 3.57 13.34
N LYS A 47 -6.53 4.88 13.28
CA LYS A 47 -5.21 5.43 12.93
C LYS A 47 -4.11 4.90 13.86
N ASP A 48 -4.41 4.61 15.12
CA ASP A 48 -3.41 4.18 16.10
C ASP A 48 -2.94 2.73 15.85
N LEU A 49 -3.71 1.97 15.05
CA LEU A 49 -3.32 0.66 14.56
C LEU A 49 -2.47 0.72 13.30
N ILE A 50 -2.36 1.87 12.62
CA ILE A 50 -1.53 2.06 11.45
C ILE A 50 -0.11 2.45 11.91
N TYR A 51 0.88 1.62 11.58
CA TYR A 51 2.28 1.91 11.86
C TYR A 51 2.96 2.70 10.74
N GLY A 52 2.56 2.42 9.51
CA GLY A 52 3.25 2.82 8.29
C GLY A 52 2.39 2.56 7.06
N VAL A 53 2.71 3.24 5.96
CA VAL A 53 1.98 3.07 4.70
C VAL A 53 2.96 2.87 3.55
N HIS A 54 2.72 1.84 2.75
CA HIS A 54 3.42 1.61 1.48
C HIS A 54 2.50 1.99 0.31
N ILE A 55 2.97 2.94 -0.49
CA ILE A 55 2.37 3.33 -1.76
C ILE A 55 3.05 2.53 -2.87
N CYS A 56 2.26 1.75 -3.57
CA CYS A 56 2.65 0.90 -4.68
C CYS A 56 1.46 0.81 -5.65
N ASP A 57 1.71 0.26 -6.83
CA ASP A 57 0.71 0.15 -7.88
C ASP A 57 0.67 -1.27 -8.45
N SER A 58 -0.31 -1.55 -9.30
CA SER A 58 -0.53 -2.87 -9.87
C SER A 58 -0.96 -2.79 -11.34
N LEU A 59 -0.59 -3.79 -12.12
CA LEU A 59 -1.37 -4.19 -13.28
C LEU A 59 -2.72 -4.76 -12.83
N ALA A 60 -3.69 -4.81 -13.76
CA ALA A 60 -5.03 -5.35 -13.48
C ALA A 60 -4.97 -6.78 -12.93
N PHE A 61 -5.64 -7.01 -11.81
CA PHE A 61 -5.74 -8.32 -11.18
C PHE A 61 -7.17 -8.87 -11.29
N SER A 62 -7.32 -10.06 -11.87
CA SER A 62 -8.61 -10.72 -12.12
C SER A 62 -9.03 -11.72 -11.03
N GLY A 63 -8.31 -11.76 -9.90
CA GLY A 63 -8.55 -12.69 -8.80
C GLY A 63 -7.66 -13.94 -8.83
N GLY A 64 -7.82 -14.80 -7.83
CA GLY A 64 -6.98 -15.99 -7.63
C GLY A 64 -5.76 -15.74 -6.74
N ILE A 65 -4.67 -16.47 -6.96
CA ILE A 65 -3.41 -16.26 -6.24
C ILE A 65 -2.60 -15.19 -7.01
N PRO A 66 -2.31 -14.02 -6.41
CA PRO A 66 -1.62 -12.96 -7.12
C PRO A 66 -0.17 -13.34 -7.40
N ASN A 67 0.29 -13.07 -8.63
CA ASN A 67 1.68 -13.22 -9.04
C ASN A 67 2.39 -11.87 -8.94
N GLU A 68 3.16 -11.66 -7.87
CA GLU A 68 3.80 -10.38 -7.55
C GLU A 68 4.77 -9.87 -8.63
N PRO A 69 5.75 -10.67 -9.11
CA PRO A 69 6.66 -10.25 -10.17
C PRO A 69 6.01 -9.86 -11.50
N VAL A 70 4.74 -10.22 -11.71
CA VAL A 70 3.94 -9.83 -12.87
C VAL A 70 3.11 -8.60 -12.54
N LEU A 71 2.32 -8.65 -11.47
CA LEU A 71 1.37 -7.59 -11.14
C LEU A 71 2.06 -6.29 -10.71
N ARG A 72 3.24 -6.36 -10.07
CA ARG A 72 3.99 -5.17 -9.63
C ARG A 72 5.05 -4.71 -10.64
N ASP A 73 5.10 -5.32 -11.83
CA ASP A 73 6.01 -4.89 -12.89
C ASP A 73 5.44 -3.67 -13.65
N VAL A 74 5.19 -2.60 -12.92
CA VAL A 74 4.64 -1.34 -13.38
C VAL A 74 5.18 -0.21 -12.50
N GLU A 75 5.43 0.95 -13.09
CA GLU A 75 5.88 2.13 -12.36
C GLU A 75 4.75 2.62 -11.42
N THR A 76 5.09 3.05 -10.21
CA THR A 76 4.10 3.59 -9.26
C THR A 76 3.38 4.80 -9.86
N GLY A 77 2.05 4.77 -9.92
CA GLY A 77 1.22 5.81 -10.54
C GLY A 77 0.93 5.59 -12.03
N LYS A 78 1.39 4.47 -12.60
CA LYS A 78 1.10 4.04 -13.99
C LYS A 78 0.28 2.75 -14.06
N GLY A 79 -0.13 2.20 -12.92
CA GLY A 79 -0.98 1.02 -12.85
C GLY A 79 -2.47 1.38 -12.76
N VAL A 80 -3.25 0.44 -12.22
CA VAL A 80 -4.71 0.51 -12.18
C VAL A 80 -5.25 1.15 -10.89
N LEU A 81 -4.41 1.38 -9.87
CA LEU A 81 -4.88 1.94 -8.62
C LEU A 81 -5.04 3.46 -8.72
N ASN A 82 -6.17 3.98 -8.24
CA ASN A 82 -6.37 5.41 -8.06
C ASN A 82 -5.62 5.89 -6.80
N LEU A 83 -4.31 6.09 -6.89
CA LEU A 83 -3.47 6.37 -5.71
C LEU A 83 -3.95 7.57 -4.87
N ARG A 84 -4.57 8.59 -5.49
CA ARG A 84 -5.12 9.74 -4.76
C ARG A 84 -6.28 9.34 -3.83
N GLU A 85 -7.16 8.46 -4.30
CA GLU A 85 -8.27 7.93 -3.50
C GLU A 85 -7.77 7.06 -2.33
N TRP A 86 -6.78 6.22 -2.59
CA TRP A 86 -6.15 5.38 -1.57
C TRP A 86 -5.44 6.21 -0.49
N VAL A 87 -4.68 7.23 -0.88
CA VAL A 87 -4.04 8.17 0.06
C VAL A 87 -5.09 8.96 0.84
N ALA A 88 -6.14 9.45 0.19
CA ALA A 88 -7.22 10.16 0.86
C ALA A 88 -7.93 9.28 1.91
N ALA A 89 -8.16 8.00 1.60
CA ALA A 89 -8.73 7.05 2.55
C ALA A 89 -7.87 6.88 3.79
N VAL A 90 -6.55 6.67 3.63
CA VAL A 90 -5.65 6.59 4.79
C VAL A 90 -5.65 7.89 5.59
N LYS A 91 -5.53 9.05 4.93
CA LYS A 91 -5.55 10.37 5.59
C LYS A 91 -6.87 10.61 6.35
N SER A 92 -7.99 10.14 5.82
CA SER A 92 -9.31 10.29 6.47
C SER A 92 -9.41 9.59 7.83
N THR A 93 -8.54 8.61 8.12
CA THR A 93 -8.44 7.98 9.45
C THR A 93 -7.82 8.93 10.49
N GLY A 94 -7.15 9.99 10.04
CA GLY A 94 -6.33 10.88 10.86
C GLY A 94 -4.87 10.44 10.98
N TYR A 95 -4.41 9.46 10.19
CA TYR A 95 -3.01 9.06 10.14
C TYR A 95 -2.11 10.16 9.57
N ASP A 96 -1.06 10.50 10.31
CA ASP A 96 -0.16 11.63 10.04
C ASP A 96 1.34 11.26 10.11
N SER A 97 1.66 9.96 10.12
CA SER A 97 3.05 9.48 10.22
C SER A 97 3.66 9.16 8.85
N TRP A 98 4.64 8.25 8.80
CA TRP A 98 5.49 8.03 7.63
C TRP A 98 4.82 7.24 6.50
N TRP A 99 5.28 7.52 5.29
CA TRP A 99 4.85 6.89 4.04
C TRP A 99 6.09 6.50 3.26
N SER A 100 6.05 5.35 2.60
CA SER A 100 7.13 4.86 1.73
C SER A 100 6.58 4.49 0.37
N CYS A 101 7.32 4.77 -0.70
CA CYS A 101 7.03 4.19 -2.00
C CYS A 101 7.73 2.84 -2.10
N GLU A 102 6.97 1.76 -2.34
CA GLU A 102 7.52 0.41 -2.45
C GLU A 102 7.46 -0.08 -3.91
N LEU A 103 8.64 -0.15 -4.54
CA LEU A 103 8.80 -0.35 -5.98
C LEU A 103 9.29 -1.76 -6.33
N PHE A 104 8.69 -2.37 -7.36
CA PHE A 104 9.12 -3.66 -7.93
C PHE A 104 9.17 -3.69 -9.47
N CYS A 105 9.15 -2.52 -10.13
CA CYS A 105 9.19 -2.44 -11.59
C CYS A 105 10.58 -2.83 -12.14
N LYS A 106 10.64 -3.84 -13.00
CA LYS A 106 11.90 -4.36 -13.54
C LYS A 106 12.63 -3.30 -14.36
N LYS A 107 11.90 -2.48 -15.12
CA LYS A 107 12.48 -1.36 -15.88
C LYS A 107 13.20 -0.38 -14.95
N GLN A 108 12.53 0.10 -13.91
CA GLN A 108 13.11 1.07 -12.97
C GLN A 108 14.27 0.48 -12.16
N HIS A 109 14.29 -0.84 -11.92
CA HIS A 109 15.47 -1.49 -11.33
C HIS A 109 16.72 -1.47 -12.22
N GLN A 110 16.57 -1.25 -13.53
CA GLN A 110 17.70 -1.11 -14.47
C GLN A 110 18.06 0.35 -14.78
N MET A 111 17.27 1.29 -14.25
CA MET A 111 17.50 2.73 -14.45
C MET A 111 18.48 3.28 -13.41
N ASP A 112 18.95 4.50 -13.63
CA ASP A 112 19.74 5.22 -12.64
C ASP A 112 18.94 5.42 -11.34
N SER A 113 19.51 5.00 -10.22
CA SER A 113 18.81 5.03 -8.93
C SER A 113 18.54 6.44 -8.41
N TYR A 114 19.37 7.43 -8.75
CA TYR A 114 19.13 8.82 -8.35
C TYR A 114 17.97 9.42 -9.13
N ASP A 115 17.88 9.14 -10.43
CA ASP A 115 16.78 9.60 -11.27
C ASP A 115 15.45 8.98 -10.80
N VAL A 116 15.44 7.66 -10.56
CA VAL A 116 14.25 6.96 -10.01
C VAL A 116 13.84 7.52 -8.65
N ALA A 117 14.79 7.71 -7.72
CA ALA A 117 14.49 8.27 -6.40
C ALA A 117 13.97 9.71 -6.48
N ARG A 118 14.49 10.54 -7.40
CA ARG A 118 14.02 11.91 -7.63
C ARG A 118 12.58 11.92 -8.15
N GLU A 119 12.26 11.07 -9.12
CA GLU A 119 10.91 10.96 -9.68
C GLU A 119 9.90 10.45 -8.64
N LEU A 120 10.25 9.40 -7.89
CA LEU A 120 9.40 8.89 -6.82
C LEU A 120 9.18 9.93 -5.71
N LYS A 121 10.19 10.73 -5.37
CA LYS A 121 10.03 11.82 -4.40
C LYS A 121 9.01 12.85 -4.88
N ILE A 122 9.09 13.28 -6.15
CA ILE A 122 8.14 14.24 -6.72
C ILE A 122 6.72 13.68 -6.67
N LEU A 123 6.55 12.41 -7.09
CA LEU A 123 5.26 11.72 -7.03
C LEU A 123 4.70 11.64 -5.60
N MET A 124 5.53 11.22 -4.65
CA MET A 124 5.12 11.09 -3.24
C MET A 124 4.75 12.44 -2.63
N GLN A 125 5.44 13.52 -3.00
CA GLN A 125 5.10 14.88 -2.58
C GLN A 125 3.74 15.34 -3.16
N ASP A 126 3.45 15.02 -4.41
CA ASP A 126 2.14 15.31 -5.03
C ASP A 126 0.98 14.49 -4.42
N LEU A 127 1.25 13.23 -4.04
CA LEU A 127 0.24 12.36 -3.45
C LEU A 127 0.00 12.67 -1.96
N VAL A 128 1.07 12.80 -1.18
CA VAL A 128 1.01 12.84 0.29
C VAL A 128 1.17 14.27 0.83
N GLY A 129 1.82 15.18 0.10
CA GLY A 129 2.13 16.53 0.59
C GLY A 129 0.97 17.51 0.67
N SER A 130 -0.21 17.19 0.11
CA SER A 130 -1.43 18.02 0.12
C SER A 130 -2.29 17.83 1.36
#